data_AF-A0A6I2VWN5-F1
#
_entry.id   AF-A0A6I2VWN5-F1
#
_cell.length_a   1.000
_cell.length_b   1.000
_cell.length_c   1.000
_cell.angle_alpha   90.00
_cell.angle_beta   90.00
_cell.angle_gamma   90.00
#
_symmetry.space_group_name_H-M   'P 1'
#
loop_
_entity.id
_entity.type
_entity.pdbx_description
1 polymer ?
#
loop_
_entity_poly.entity_id
_entity_poly.type
_entity_poly.pdbx_seq_one_letter_code
_entity_poly.pdbx_strand_id
1 'polypeptide(L)' 'EPVKDYVFSQEVTGQFMEHVDNLLKLILPAYVQEGRSYLTIAIGCTGGRHRSVAIAEALGKSIAAHGYRPRVSHRDINA' A
#
# COMPACT_ATOMS: atom_id res chain seq x y z
N GLU A 1 14.91 0.71 -8.39
CA GLU A 1 14.33 1.89 -9.08
C GLU A 1 13.61 1.55 -10.39
N PRO A 2 14.16 0.80 -11.37
CA PRO A 2 13.52 0.65 -12.68
C PRO A 2 12.12 0.00 -12.66
N VAL A 3 11.88 -0.99 -11.79
CA VAL A 3 10.55 -1.63 -11.65
C VAL A 3 9.52 -0.68 -11.09
N LYS A 4 9.89 0.12 -10.09
CA LYS A 4 8.99 1.11 -9.48
C LYS A 4 8.61 2.14 -10.54
N ASP A 5 9.60 2.70 -11.23
CA ASP A 5 9.35 3.76 -12.21
C ASP A 5 8.46 3.25 -13.36
N TYR A 6 8.67 2.03 -13.83
CA TYR A 6 7.79 1.39 -14.82
C TYR A 6 6.36 1.17 -14.32
N VAL A 7 6.19 0.74 -13.06
CA VAL A 7 4.85 0.54 -12.48
C VAL A 7 4.12 1.87 -12.36
N PHE A 8 4.81 2.92 -11.92
CA PHE A 8 4.25 4.26 -11.73
C PHE A 8 4.16 5.10 -13.01
N SER A 9 4.77 4.68 -14.12
CA SER A 9 4.57 5.31 -15.43
C SER A 9 3.22 4.98 -16.05
N GLN A 10 2.50 3.98 -15.53
CA GLN A 10 1.19 3.58 -16.01
C GLN A 10 0.10 4.45 -15.36
N GLU A 11 -0.76 5.08 -16.15
CA GLU A 11 -1.82 5.96 -15.66
C GLU A 11 -2.76 5.26 -14.66
N VAL A 12 -3.13 4.01 -14.95
CA VAL A 12 -3.97 3.18 -14.08
C VAL A 12 -3.38 3.00 -12.68
N THR A 13 -2.05 3.00 -12.54
CA THR A 13 -1.40 2.89 -11.22
C THR A 13 -1.64 4.14 -10.40
N GLY A 14 -1.58 5.33 -11.02
CA GLY A 14 -1.90 6.59 -10.36
C GLY A 14 -3.35 6.63 -9.87
N GLN A 15 -4.30 6.29 -10.76
CA GLN A 15 -5.72 6.21 -10.42
C GLN A 15 -5.99 5.20 -9.30
N PHE A 16 -5.38 4.02 -9.37
CA PHE A 16 -5.47 3.00 -8.31
C PHE A 16 -5.00 3.56 -6.96
N MET A 17 -3.84 4.22 -6.93
CA MET A 17 -3.29 4.79 -5.70
C MET A 17 -4.19 5.89 -5.13
N GLU A 18 -4.78 6.73 -5.97
CA GLU A 18 -5.73 7.77 -5.55
C GLU A 18 -6.98 7.15 -4.90
N HIS A 19 -7.59 6.16 -5.55
CA HIS A 19 -8.78 5.49 -5.01
C HIS A 19 -8.48 4.79 -3.67
N VAL A 20 -7.34 4.11 -3.58
CA VAL A 20 -6.93 3.46 -2.33
C VAL A 20 -6.65 4.49 -1.24
N ASP A 21 -5.97 5.59 -1.56
CA ASP A 21 -5.68 6.65 -0.58
C ASP A 21 -6.98 7.29 -0.04
N ASN A 22 -7.96 7.53 -0.91
CA ASN A 22 -9.27 8.03 -0.50
C ASN A 22 -10.03 7.03 0.38
N LEU A 23 -9.94 5.74 0.09
CA LEU A 23 -10.47 4.70 0.98
C LEU A 23 -9.77 4.70 2.35
N LEU A 24 -8.44 4.84 2.37
CA LEU A 24 -7.65 4.87 3.60
C LEU A 24 -7.99 6.06 4.50
N LYS A 25 -8.17 7.26 3.90
CA LYS A 25 -8.62 8.45 4.64
C LYS A 25 -9.95 8.21 5.37
N LEU A 26 -10.84 7.42 4.77
CA LEU A 26 -12.12 7.07 5.37
C LEU A 26 -11.96 6.03 6.49
N ILE A 27 -11.24 4.92 6.22
CA ILE A 27 -11.28 3.77 7.13
C ILE A 27 -10.27 3.85 8.28
N LEU A 28 -9.10 4.48 8.09
CA LEU A 28 -8.05 4.50 9.12
C LEU A 28 -8.53 5.10 10.45
N PRO A 29 -9.23 6.26 10.48
CA PRO A 29 -9.77 6.80 11.73
C PRO A 29 -10.85 5.90 12.35
N ALA A 30 -11.68 5.26 11.53
CA ALA A 30 -12.73 4.36 11.99
C ALA A 30 -12.14 3.12 12.70
N TYR A 31 -11.07 2.53 12.14
CA TYR A 31 -10.36 1.41 12.78
C TYR A 31 -9.77 1.81 14.14
N VAL A 32 -9.24 3.03 14.26
CA VAL A 32 -8.73 3.55 15.55
C VAL A 32 -9.86 3.72 16.57
N GLN A 33 -11.00 4.28 16.16
CA GLN A 33 -12.15 4.47 17.03
C GLN A 33 -12.75 3.16 17.52
N GLU A 34 -12.73 2.12 16.69
CA GLU A 34 -13.15 0.76 17.08
C GLU A 34 -12.15 0.08 18.03
N GLY A 35 -10.99 0.68 18.29
CA GLY A 35 -9.96 0.14 19.18
C GLY A 35 -9.18 -1.03 18.57
N ARG A 36 -9.16 -1.15 17.24
CA ARG A 36 -8.46 -2.23 16.54
C ARG A 36 -6.95 -2.01 16.64
N SER A 37 -6.25 -2.97 17.24
CA SER A 37 -4.79 -2.86 17.45
C SER A 37 -3.99 -2.97 16.16
N TYR A 38 -4.52 -3.65 15.14
CA TYR A 38 -3.84 -3.88 13.87
C TYR A 38 -4.82 -3.86 12.71
N LEU A 39 -4.39 -3.26 11.60
CA LEU A 39 -5.02 -3.37 10.29
C LEU A 39 -3.98 -3.92 9.31
N THR A 40 -4.28 -5.07 8.71
CA THR A 40 -3.41 -5.70 7.71
C THR A 40 -3.98 -5.45 6.33
N ILE A 41 -3.18 -4.83 5.45
CA ILE A 41 -3.54 -4.58 4.04
C ILE A 41 -2.62 -5.42 3.17
N ALA A 42 -3.19 -6.33 2.39
CA ALA A 42 -2.44 -7.19 1.48
C ALA A 42 -2.61 -6.73 0.03
N ILE A 43 -1.50 -6.51 -0.66
CA ILE A 43 -1.48 -6.21 -2.10
C ILE A 43 -0.82 -7.39 -2.83
N GLY A 44 -1.58 -8.02 -3.73
CA GLY A 44 -1.13 -9.19 -4.47
C GLY A 44 -0.88 -8.90 -5.96
N CYS A 45 0.18 -9.50 -6.50
CA CYS A 45 0.33 -9.69 -7.95
C CYS A 45 0.72 -11.16 -8.19
N THR A 46 0.57 -11.66 -9.42
CA THR A 46 0.72 -13.09 -9.72
C THR A 46 2.01 -13.72 -9.15
N GLY A 47 3.14 -13.04 -9.31
CA GLY A 47 4.44 -13.54 -8.82
C GLY A 47 4.96 -12.87 -7.55
N GLY A 48 4.18 -12.00 -6.90
CA GLY A 48 4.54 -11.38 -5.61
C GLY A 48 5.76 -10.45 -5.57
N ARG A 49 6.45 -10.22 -6.70
CA ARG A 49 7.81 -9.62 -6.72
C ARG A 49 7.94 -8.23 -7.35
N HIS A 50 6.94 -7.77 -8.11
CA HIS A 50 7.05 -6.51 -8.89
C HIS A 50 5.98 -5.49 -8.50
N ARG A 51 4.75 -5.65 -9.00
CA ARG A 51 3.64 -4.70 -8.81
C ARG A 51 3.22 -4.61 -7.34
N SER A 52 3.02 -5.75 -6.69
CA SER A 52 2.63 -5.80 -5.27
C SER A 52 3.65 -5.10 -4.38
N VAL A 53 4.94 -5.36 -4.60
CA VAL A 53 6.04 -4.76 -3.84
C VAL A 53 6.07 -3.25 -4.03
N ALA A 54 6.04 -2.77 -5.27
CA ALA A 54 6.08 -1.35 -5.58
C ALA A 54 4.88 -0.59 -4.99
N ILE A 55 3.68 -1.16 -5.09
CA ILE A 55 2.46 -0.58 -4.53
C ILE A 55 2.48 -0.61 -3.01
N ALA A 56 2.88 -1.72 -2.37
CA ALA A 56 2.93 -1.84 -0.92
C ALA A 56 3.89 -0.82 -0.29
N GLU A 57 5.07 -0.59 -0.90
CA GLU A 57 6.02 0.44 -0.48
C GLU A 57 5.43 1.86 -0.59
N ALA A 58 4.77 2.16 -1.71
CA ALA A 58 4.12 3.46 -1.90
C ALA A 58 2.96 3.68 -0.92
N LEU A 59 2.16 2.64 -0.69
CA LEU A 59 1.04 2.68 0.23
C LEU A 59 1.51 2.88 1.68
N GLY A 60 2.60 2.22 2.08
CA GLY A 60 3.25 2.45 3.37
C GLY A 60 3.65 3.91 3.56
N LYS A 61 4.20 4.57 2.52
CA LYS A 61 4.50 6.00 2.59
C LYS A 61 3.24 6.86 2.71
N SER A 62 2.17 6.53 1.99
CA SER A 62 0.89 7.25 2.10
C SER A 62 0.29 7.15 3.49
N ILE A 63 0.23 5.94 4.05
CA ILE A 63 -0.28 5.69 5.41
C ILE A 63 0.56 6.43 6.45
N ALA A 64 1.89 6.48 6.27
CA ALA A 64 2.76 7.27 7.14
C ALA A 64 2.49 8.79 7.03
N ALA A 65 2.21 9.29 5.83
CA ALA A 65 1.82 10.69 5.60
C ALA A 65 0.48 11.04 6.26
N HIS A 66 -0.42 10.07 6.44
CA HIS A 66 -1.65 10.22 7.23
C HIS A 66 -1.43 10.19 8.76
N GLY A 67 -0.19 10.10 9.23
CA GLY A 67 0.16 10.15 10.65
C GLY A 67 0.21 8.78 11.35
N TYR A 68 0.09 7.67 10.60
CA TYR A 68 0.15 6.32 11.15
C TYR A 68 1.55 5.71 11.06
N ARG A 69 1.77 4.57 11.71
CA ARG A 69 3.06 3.85 11.69
C ARG A 69 2.92 2.49 11.01
N PRO A 70 2.98 2.44 9.66
CA PRO A 70 2.85 1.19 8.93
C PRO A 70 4.12 0.34 9.06
N ARG A 71 3.94 -0.98 9.00
CA ARG A 71 5.02 -1.94 8.77
C ARG A 71 4.76 -2.63 7.44
N VAL A 72 5.70 -2.51 6.51
CA VAL A 72 5.62 -3.15 5.19
C VAL A 72 6.45 -4.44 5.20
N SER A 73 5.91 -5.51 4.65
CA SER A 73 6.59 -6.79 4.47
C SER A 73 6.28 -7.38 3.10
N HIS A 74 7.24 -8.10 2.53
CA HIS A 74 7.14 -8.70 1.20
C HIS A 74 7.28 -10.20 1.30
N ARG A 75 6.15 -10.92 1.23
CA ARG A 75 6.09 -12.37 1.44
C ARG A 75 6.99 -13.15 0.48
N ASP A 76 6.95 -12.83 -0.81
CA ASP A 76 7.56 -13.65 -1.87
C ASP A 76 8.95 -13.15 -2.32
N ILE A 77 9.51 -12.13 -1.66
CA ILE A 77 10.86 -11.63 -1.93
C ILE A 77 11.94 -12.51 -1.27
N ASN A 78 11.63 -13.07 -0.09
CA ASN A 78 12.56 -13.93 0.66
C ASN A 78 12.22 -15.42 0.52
N ALA A 79 11.34 -15.77 -0.41
CA ALA A 79 10.91 -17.13 -0.70
C ALA A 79 11.75 -17.76 -1.81
#